data_AF-A0A847DEJ6-F1
#
_entry.id   AF-A0A847DEJ6-F1
#
_cell.length_a   1.000
_cell.length_b   1.000
_cell.length_c   1.000
_cell.angle_alpha   90.00
_cell.angle_beta   90.00
_cell.angle_gamma   90.00
#
_symmetry.space_group_name_H-M   'P 1'
#
loop_
_entity.id
_entity.type
_entity.pdbx_description
1 polymer ?
#
loop_
_entity_poly.entity_id
_entity_poly.type
_entity_poly.pdbx_seq_one_letter_code
_entity_poly.pdbx_strand_id
1 'polypeptide(L)'
;MKDLRSLHPDIKKKIKSALKMISEDPCVGKALKDELEGLKSYRVKRFRIIYQIEKDKEINIVAVGPRANIYEETYGLLKIKQKKDKDVWWRTIFQLELIKENAVSPINIIV
;
A
#
# COMPACT_ATOMS: atom_id res chain seq x y z
N MET A 1 12.37 2.57 6.56
CA MET A 1 12.44 1.81 5.30
C MET A 1 13.79 2.07 4.65
N LYS A 2 14.56 1.03 4.26
CA LYS A 2 15.88 1.23 3.64
C LYS A 2 15.71 1.36 2.12
N ASP A 3 16.10 2.50 1.54
CA ASP A 3 15.88 2.79 0.12
C ASP A 3 16.41 1.64 -0.76
N LEU A 4 15.55 1.08 -1.61
CA LEU A 4 15.90 0.00 -2.53
C LEU A 4 17.10 0.37 -3.42
N ARG A 5 17.29 1.65 -3.73
CA ARG A 5 18.44 2.19 -4.48
C ARG A 5 19.76 2.03 -3.73
N SER A 6 19.77 2.11 -2.40
CA SER A 6 20.95 1.92 -1.54
C SER A 6 21.37 0.45 -1.34
N LEU A 7 20.56 -0.51 -1.81
CA LEU A 7 20.83 -1.92 -1.59
C LEU A 7 21.94 -2.47 -2.52
N HIS A 8 22.74 -3.41 -1.99
CA HIS A 8 23.78 -4.13 -2.74
C HIS A 8 23.17 -4.82 -3.99
N PRO A 9 23.87 -4.86 -5.15
CA PRO A 9 23.34 -5.45 -6.38
C PRO A 9 22.76 -6.85 -6.23
N ASP A 10 23.39 -7.72 -5.42
CA ASP A 10 22.91 -9.10 -5.24
C ASP A 10 21.58 -9.22 -4.50
N ILE A 11 21.29 -8.32 -3.55
CA ILE A 11 19.99 -8.33 -2.87
C ILE A 11 18.92 -7.70 -3.78
N LYS A 12 19.27 -6.70 -4.61
CA LYS A 12 18.37 -6.20 -5.68
C LYS A 12 18.00 -7.32 -6.66
N LYS A 13 18.98 -8.10 -7.15
CA LYS A 13 18.75 -9.29 -7.99
C LYS A 13 17.79 -10.28 -7.31
N LYS A 14 18.06 -10.64 -6.05
CA LYS A 14 17.22 -11.57 -5.26
C LYS A 14 15.79 -11.03 -5.01
N ILE A 15 15.62 -9.73 -4.79
CA ILE A 15 14.30 -9.09 -4.68
C ILE A 15 13.57 -9.16 -6.04
N LYS A 16 14.25 -8.86 -7.16
CA LYS A 16 13.65 -8.96 -8.50
C LYS A 16 13.19 -10.38 -8.84
N SER A 17 14.01 -11.40 -8.54
CA SER A 17 13.61 -12.81 -8.67
C SER A 17 12.41 -13.16 -7.79
N ALA A 18 12.38 -12.68 -6.54
CA ALA A 18 11.26 -12.90 -5.63
C ALA A 18 9.96 -12.24 -6.11
N LEU A 19 10.03 -11.04 -6.70
CA LEU A 19 8.87 -10.39 -7.32
C LEU A 19 8.35 -11.18 -8.53
N LYS A 20 9.24 -11.79 -9.33
CA LYS A 20 8.83 -12.71 -10.41
C LYS A 20 8.08 -13.93 -9.85
N MET A 21 8.61 -14.58 -8.80
CA MET A 21 7.94 -15.73 -8.16
C MET A 21 6.55 -15.35 -7.62
N ILE A 22 6.42 -14.18 -6.98
CA ILE A 22 5.13 -13.68 -6.48
C ILE A 22 4.16 -13.37 -7.63
N SER A 23 4.67 -12.88 -8.77
CA SER A 23 3.87 -12.63 -9.98
C SER A 23 3.40 -13.91 -10.69
N GLU A 24 4.14 -15.01 -10.54
CA GLU A 24 3.81 -16.31 -11.12
C GLU A 24 2.85 -17.11 -10.23
N ASP A 25 3.07 -17.08 -8.92
CA ASP A 25 2.14 -17.60 -7.91
C ASP A 25 2.01 -16.58 -6.75
N PRO A 26 0.91 -15.80 -6.69
CA PRO A 26 0.66 -14.87 -5.59
C PRO A 26 0.49 -15.55 -4.23
N CYS A 27 0.23 -16.86 -4.18
CA CYS A 27 -0.03 -17.58 -2.94
C CYS A 27 1.23 -17.91 -2.13
N VAL A 28 2.43 -17.89 -2.71
CA VAL A 28 3.72 -18.24 -2.07
C VAL A 28 4.07 -17.50 -0.77
N GLY A 29 3.47 -16.33 -0.54
CA GLY A 29 3.65 -15.53 0.67
C GLY A 29 2.79 -16.01 1.83
N LYS A 30 3.40 -16.11 3.02
CA LYS A 30 2.69 -16.41 4.27
C LYS A 30 1.71 -15.28 4.59
N ALA A 31 0.44 -15.60 4.80
CA ALA A 31 -0.55 -14.65 5.30
C ALA A 31 -0.13 -14.08 6.66
N LEU A 32 -0.32 -12.77 6.81
CA LEU A 32 -0.19 -12.07 8.07
C LEU A 32 -1.52 -12.09 8.83
N LYS A 33 -1.50 -11.59 10.05
CA LYS A 33 -2.60 -11.61 11.02
C LYS A 33 -2.70 -10.24 11.69
N ASP A 34 -3.68 -10.11 12.57
CA ASP A 34 -3.83 -8.98 13.47
C ASP A 34 -3.97 -7.69 12.64
N GLU A 35 -3.27 -6.60 12.97
CA GLU A 35 -3.38 -5.34 12.24
C GLU A 35 -2.80 -5.37 10.81
N LEU A 36 -2.23 -6.50 10.38
CA LEU A 36 -1.71 -6.74 9.03
C LEU A 36 -2.48 -7.87 8.32
N GLU A 37 -3.66 -8.26 8.80
CA GLU A 37 -4.55 -9.18 8.10
C GLU A 37 -4.89 -8.68 6.68
N GLY A 38 -5.14 -9.61 5.75
CA GLY A 38 -5.26 -9.32 4.31
C GLY A 38 -3.91 -9.19 3.58
N LEU A 39 -2.80 -8.95 4.29
CA LEU A 39 -1.46 -8.91 3.69
C LEU A 39 -0.75 -10.28 3.71
N LYS A 40 0.15 -10.47 2.75
CA LYS A 40 1.07 -11.60 2.63
C LYS A 40 2.52 -11.16 2.76
N SER A 41 3.36 -12.09 3.20
CA SER A 41 4.78 -11.84 3.48
C SER A 41 5.67 -12.92 2.89
N TYR A 42 6.51 -12.53 1.92
CA TYR A 42 7.52 -13.39 1.29
C TYR A 42 8.92 -13.08 1.83
N ARG A 43 9.78 -14.11 1.98
CA ARG A 43 11.12 -13.99 2.58
C ARG A 43 12.22 -13.92 1.51
N VAL A 44 13.07 -12.89 1.58
CA VAL A 44 14.25 -12.73 0.71
C VAL A 44 15.52 -12.58 1.56
N LYS A 45 16.17 -13.70 1.92
CA LYS A 45 17.29 -13.77 2.87
C LYS A 45 16.96 -13.11 4.24
N ARG A 46 17.42 -11.87 4.49
CA ARG A 46 17.15 -11.06 5.70
C ARG A 46 16.05 -10.00 5.51
N PHE A 47 15.55 -9.88 4.28
CA PHE A 47 14.49 -8.96 3.90
C PHE A 47 13.15 -9.70 3.76
N ARG A 48 12.07 -8.92 3.74
CA ARG A 48 10.70 -9.33 3.52
C ARG A 48 10.09 -8.45 2.44
N ILE A 49 9.28 -9.04 1.58
CA ILE A 49 8.35 -8.34 0.69
C ILE A 49 6.97 -8.50 1.31
N ILE A 50 6.29 -7.38 1.57
CA ILE A 50 4.91 -7.35 2.05
C ILE A 50 4.02 -6.89 0.90
N TYR A 51 2.96 -7.64 0.63
CA TYR A 51 2.09 -7.42 -0.52
C TYR A 51 0.65 -7.84 -0.22
N GLN A 52 -0.28 -7.36 -1.03
CA GLN A 52 -1.69 -7.73 -1.04
C GLN A 52 -2.04 -8.36 -2.40
N ILE A 53 -3.04 -9.24 -2.41
CA ILE A 53 -3.68 -9.71 -3.63
C ILE A 53 -5.04 -9.01 -3.68
N GLU A 54 -5.26 -8.18 -4.71
CA GLU A 54 -6.53 -7.51 -4.91
C GLU A 54 -7.54 -8.45 -5.62
N LYS A 55 -8.81 -8.07 -5.65
CA LYS A 55 -9.91 -8.92 -6.19
C LYS A 55 -9.66 -9.35 -7.63
N ASP A 56 -9.09 -8.47 -8.44
CA ASP A 56 -8.81 -8.69 -9.86
C ASP A 56 -7.47 -9.44 -10.10
N LYS A 57 -6.94 -10.09 -9.04
CA LYS A 57 -5.64 -10.78 -8.98
C LYS A 57 -4.42 -9.88 -9.15
N GLU A 58 -4.59 -8.56 -9.14
CA GLU A 58 -3.48 -7.61 -9.10
C GLU A 58 -2.68 -7.75 -7.81
N ILE A 59 -1.36 -7.53 -7.90
CA ILE A 59 -0.44 -7.69 -6.79
C ILE A 59 0.09 -6.32 -6.36
N ASN A 60 -0.44 -5.84 -5.25
CA ASN A 60 -0.05 -4.56 -4.68
C ASN A 60 1.14 -4.75 -3.71
N ILE A 61 2.32 -4.27 -4.08
CA ILE A 61 3.52 -4.34 -3.24
C ILE A 61 3.50 -3.18 -2.23
N VAL A 62 3.21 -3.49 -0.96
CA VAL A 62 3.05 -2.49 0.11
C VAL A 62 4.40 -2.01 0.65
N ALA A 63 5.34 -2.94 0.90
CA ALA A 63 6.64 -2.59 1.46
C ALA A 63 7.72 -3.65 1.20
N VAL A 64 8.99 -3.23 1.15
CA VAL A 64 10.15 -4.14 1.09
C VAL A 64 11.22 -3.65 2.08
N GLY A 65 11.67 -4.50 3.00
CA GLY A 65 12.63 -4.09 4.02
C GLY A 65 13.16 -5.22 4.92
N PRO A 66 14.09 -4.91 5.84
CA PRO A 66 14.64 -5.87 6.79
C PRO A 66 13.56 -6.46 7.72
N ARG A 67 13.71 -7.72 8.16
CA ARG A 67 12.71 -8.35 9.05
C ARG A 67 12.45 -7.60 10.36
N ALA A 68 13.44 -6.87 10.89
CA ALA A 68 13.37 -6.24 12.20
C ALA A 68 12.30 -5.12 12.28
N ASN A 69 12.14 -4.33 11.23
CA ASN A 69 11.32 -3.10 11.21
C ASN A 69 10.17 -3.14 10.19
N ILE A 70 10.20 -4.04 9.21
CA ILE A 70 9.25 -4.04 8.09
C ILE A 70 7.77 -4.10 8.50
N TYR A 71 7.42 -4.77 9.61
CA TYR A 71 6.03 -4.92 10.06
C TYR A 71 5.48 -3.62 10.65
N GLU A 72 6.25 -2.98 11.54
CA GLU A 72 5.95 -1.67 12.12
C GLU A 72 5.88 -0.59 11.04
N GLU A 73 6.85 -0.57 10.11
CA GLU A 73 6.86 0.36 8.98
C GLU A 73 5.64 0.16 8.07
N THR A 74 5.25 -1.09 7.80
CA THR A 74 4.03 -1.40 7.03
C THR A 74 2.78 -0.90 7.74
N TYR A 75 2.65 -1.15 9.05
CA TYR A 75 1.52 -0.68 9.85
C TYR A 75 1.40 0.86 9.86
N GLY A 76 2.53 1.57 9.98
CA GLY A 76 2.58 3.02 9.84
C GLY A 76 2.09 3.50 8.47
N LEU A 77 2.54 2.86 7.38
CA LEU A 77 2.08 3.17 6.02
C LEU A 77 0.57 2.93 5.85
N LEU A 78 0.02 1.83 6.40
CA LEU A 78 -1.41 1.55 6.37
C LEU A 78 -2.24 2.61 7.12
N LYS A 79 -1.76 3.09 8.27
CA LYS A 79 -2.42 4.18 9.01
C LYS A 79 -2.42 5.50 8.23
N ILE A 80 -1.30 5.85 7.60
CA ILE A 80 -1.19 7.04 6.75
C ILE A 80 -2.13 6.93 5.55
N LYS A 81 -2.17 5.77 4.87
CA LYS A 81 -3.09 5.51 3.76
C LYS A 81 -4.56 5.66 4.20
N GLN A 82 -4.97 4.98 5.27
CA GLN A 82 -6.33 5.07 5.80
C GLN A 82 -6.74 6.50 6.19
N LYS A 83 -5.82 7.31 6.75
CA LYS A 83 -6.10 8.72 7.03
C LYS A 83 -6.33 9.50 5.73
N LYS A 84 -5.42 9.37 4.76
CA LYS A 84 -5.52 10.05 3.46
C LYS A 84 -6.79 9.65 2.70
N ASP A 85 -7.14 8.37 2.69
CA ASP A 85 -8.34 7.87 2.00
C ASP A 85 -9.61 8.43 2.66
N LYS A 86 -9.66 8.56 3.99
CA LYS A 86 -10.74 9.27 4.71
C LYS A 86 -10.78 10.76 4.35
N ASP A 87 -9.65 11.45 4.39
CA ASP A 87 -9.56 12.89 4.07
C ASP A 87 -10.04 13.18 2.64
N VAL A 88 -9.73 12.29 1.67
CA VAL A 88 -10.24 12.37 0.29
C VAL A 88 -11.74 12.09 0.24
N TRP A 89 -12.19 10.99 0.87
CA TRP A 89 -13.61 10.61 0.87
C TRP A 89 -14.50 11.69 1.48
N TRP A 90 -14.07 12.31 2.58
CA TRP A 90 -14.76 13.47 3.17
C TRP A 90 -14.91 14.61 2.16
N ARG A 91 -13.85 15.00 1.45
CA ARG A 91 -13.92 16.07 0.43
C ARG A 91 -14.88 15.72 -0.71
N THR A 92 -14.89 14.46 -1.16
CA THR A 92 -15.83 13.99 -2.19
C THR A 92 -17.28 14.02 -1.68
N ILE A 93 -17.53 13.57 -0.44
CA ILE A 93 -18.88 13.61 0.16
C ILE A 93 -19.34 15.06 0.36
N PHE A 94 -18.53 15.93 0.96
CA PHE A 94 -18.85 17.36 1.10
C PHE A 94 -19.16 18.00 -0.27
N GLN A 95 -18.42 17.66 -1.32
CA GLN A 95 -18.69 18.18 -2.66
C GLN A 95 -19.99 17.61 -3.27
N LEU A 96 -20.31 16.34 -3.06
CA LEU A 96 -21.58 15.74 -3.50
C LEU A 96 -22.79 16.25 -2.70
N GLU A 97 -22.60 16.60 -1.43
CA GLU A 97 -23.62 17.13 -0.54
C GLU A 97 -23.92 18.61 -0.88
N LEU A 98 -22.87 19.42 -1.12
CA LEU A 98 -22.99 20.78 -1.67
C LEU A 98 -23.70 20.81 -3.04
N ILE A 99 -23.54 19.78 -3.87
CA ILE A 99 -24.25 19.65 -5.16
C ILE A 99 -25.74 19.32 -4.97
N LYS A 100 -26.13 18.66 -3.89
CA LYS A 100 -27.55 18.36 -3.59
C LYS A 100 -28.33 19.57 -3.06
N GLU A 101 -27.67 20.50 -2.38
CA GLU A 101 -28.34 21.69 -1.82
C GLU A 101 -28.52 22.83 -2.83
N ASN A 102 -27.85 22.78 -3.99
CA ASN A 102 -27.86 23.88 -4.97
C ASN A 102 -28.69 23.61 -6.22
N ALA A 103 -30.01 23.62 -6.03
CA ALA A 103 -30.96 24.02 -7.08
C ALA A 103 -31.01 25.57 -7.26
N VAL A 104 -29.88 26.24 -7.04
CA VAL A 104 -29.59 27.62 -7.42
C VAL A 104 -28.15 27.64 -7.92
N SER A 105 -27.94 28.09 -9.16
CA SER A 105 -26.62 28.17 -9.81
C SER A 105 -26.33 29.63 -10.17
N PRO A 106 -25.10 29.99 -10.52
CA PRO A 106 -23.92 30.11 -9.65
C PRO A 106 -23.48 31.60 -9.56
N ILE A 107 -22.57 32.01 -8.64
CA ILE A 107 -21.68 33.19 -8.80
C ILE A 107 -20.64 33.34 -7.66
N ASN A 108 -19.35 33.34 -8.06
CA ASN A 108 -18.13 34.03 -7.58
C ASN A 108 -17.73 34.25 -6.09
N ILE A 109 -16.46 34.73 -5.98
CA ILE A 109 -15.81 35.49 -4.90
C ILE A 109 -15.15 34.57 -3.84
N ILE A 110 -13.86 34.63 -3.46
CA ILE A 110 -12.65 35.31 -3.97
C ILE A 110 -11.52 34.24 -4.07
N VAL A 111 -10.40 34.48 -4.76
CA VAL A 111 -10.02 35.70 -5.51
C VAL A 111 -10.30 35.47 -6.99
#